data_AF-A0A6P3YAI2-F1
#
_entry.id   AF-A0A6P3YAI2-F1
#
_cell.length_a   1.000
_cell.length_b   1.000
_cell.length_c   1.000
_cell.angle_alpha   90.00
_cell.angle_beta   90.00
_cell.angle_gamma   90.00
#
_symmetry.space_group_name_H-M   'P 1'
#
loop_
_entity.id
_entity.type
_entity.pdbx_description
1 polymer ?
#
loop_
_entity_poly.entity_id
_entity_poly.type
_entity_poly.pdbx_seq_one_letter_code
_entity_poly.pdbx_strand_id
1 'polypeptide(L)'
;MNMDGQLLEPTLYTVKGMAILDNDGNRILAKYYDQNVFPTSKEQKTFEKNLFNKTHRANTEIIMLDGLTCVYRSNVDLFFYVMGSSHENELILMSVLNCLYDSVSQILRKNVEKRAVLDSLDIVMLAMDEICDGGIILDADATSVVQRVALRTDDIPLGEQTVAQVLQSAKEQLKWSLLK
;
A
#
# COMPACT_ATOMS: atom_id res chain seq x y z
N MET A 1 -35.02 -25.15 7.76
CA MET A 1 -34.23 -23.91 7.77
C MET A 1 -32.78 -24.36 7.75
N ASN A 2 -32.18 -24.45 6.57
CA ASN A 2 -30.77 -24.82 6.47
C ASN A 2 -29.94 -23.60 6.87
N MET A 3 -29.34 -23.66 8.06
CA MET A 3 -28.27 -22.75 8.47
C MET A 3 -26.96 -23.21 7.82
N ASP A 4 -26.93 -23.27 6.49
CA ASP A 4 -25.68 -23.34 5.75
C ASP A 4 -25.12 -21.92 5.69
N GLY A 5 -24.72 -21.39 6.85
CA GLY A 5 -23.71 -20.35 6.89
C GLY A 5 -22.44 -21.00 6.39
N GLN A 6 -22.24 -21.03 5.07
CA GLN A 6 -21.00 -21.48 4.46
C GLN A 6 -19.89 -20.57 5.00
N LEU A 7 -19.23 -21.01 6.06
CA LEU A 7 -17.94 -20.52 6.45
C LEU A 7 -17.03 -20.82 5.26
N LEU A 8 -16.71 -19.78 4.49
CA LEU A 8 -15.74 -19.87 3.42
C LEU A 8 -14.43 -20.42 4.00
N GLU A 9 -13.79 -21.32 3.26
CA GLU A 9 -12.51 -21.84 3.70
C GLU A 9 -11.53 -20.67 3.88
N PRO A 10 -10.85 -20.58 5.03
CA PRO A 10 -9.90 -19.51 5.28
C PRO A 10 -8.79 -19.57 4.24
N THR A 11 -8.51 -18.42 3.64
CA THR A 11 -7.50 -18.26 2.60
C THR A 11 -6.55 -17.12 2.94
N LEU A 12 -5.28 -17.29 2.57
CA LEU A 12 -4.26 -16.23 2.68
C LEU A 12 -4.34 -15.24 1.50
N TYR A 13 -5.05 -15.59 0.43
CA TYR A 13 -5.16 -14.81 -0.81
C TYR A 13 -6.20 -13.69 -0.70
N THR A 14 -6.01 -12.81 0.27
CA THR A 14 -6.95 -11.74 0.68
C THR A 14 -6.99 -10.59 -0.34
N VAL A 15 -5.83 -10.21 -0.90
CA VAL A 15 -5.71 -9.05 -1.79
C VAL A 15 -5.80 -9.49 -3.25
N LYS A 16 -6.76 -8.94 -3.99
CA LYS A 16 -6.93 -9.15 -5.44
C LYS A 16 -6.17 -8.13 -6.27
N GLY A 17 -5.95 -6.94 -5.74
CA GLY A 17 -5.07 -5.95 -6.35
C GLY A 17 -4.87 -4.71 -5.51
N MET A 18 -3.87 -3.93 -5.88
CA MET A 18 -3.53 -2.63 -5.30
C MET A 18 -3.27 -1.65 -6.44
N ALA A 19 -3.75 -0.41 -6.31
CA ALA A 19 -3.56 0.61 -7.35
C ALA A 19 -3.36 2.01 -6.77
N ILE A 20 -2.59 2.81 -7.49
CA ILE A 20 -2.41 4.25 -7.30
C ILE A 20 -2.82 4.93 -8.62
N LEU A 21 -3.85 5.75 -8.56
CA LEU A 21 -4.36 6.52 -9.69
C LEU A 21 -4.12 8.02 -9.45
N ASP A 22 -4.03 8.79 -10.54
CA ASP A 22 -4.03 10.25 -10.47
C ASP A 22 -5.45 10.84 -10.40
N ASN A 23 -5.54 12.16 -10.28
CA ASN A 23 -6.79 12.91 -10.21
C ASN A 23 -7.63 12.89 -11.50
N ASP A 24 -7.11 12.33 -12.59
CA ASP A 24 -7.85 12.12 -13.83
C ASP A 24 -8.28 10.64 -14.00
N GLY A 25 -7.97 9.80 -13.00
CA GLY A 25 -8.24 8.37 -13.02
C GLY A 25 -7.25 7.56 -13.85
N ASN A 26 -6.11 8.14 -14.25
CA ASN A 26 -5.06 7.41 -14.95
C ASN A 26 -4.20 6.63 -13.96
N ARG A 27 -3.84 5.40 -14.35
CA ARG A 27 -2.93 4.54 -13.60
C ARG A 27 -1.54 5.16 -13.49
N ILE A 28 -1.07 5.35 -12.27
CA ILE A 28 0.36 5.58 -11.97
C ILE A 28 1.03 4.24 -11.73
N LEU A 29 0.44 3.42 -10.85
CA LEU A 29 0.95 2.10 -10.52
C LEU A 29 -0.21 1.16 -10.18
N ALA A 30 -0.16 -0.10 -10.63
CA ALA A 30 -1.13 -1.10 -10.23
C ALA A 30 -0.50 -2.50 -10.24
N LYS A 31 -0.86 -3.32 -9.26
CA LYS A 31 -0.54 -4.74 -9.17
C LYS A 31 -1.82 -5.53 -8.95
N TYR A 32 -2.04 -6.54 -9.78
CA TYR A 32 -3.21 -7.40 -9.74
C TYR A 32 -2.75 -8.84 -9.56
N TYR A 33 -3.28 -9.52 -8.54
CA TYR A 33 -2.78 -10.82 -8.10
C TYR A 33 -3.69 -11.97 -8.50
N ASP A 34 -4.92 -11.68 -8.91
CA ASP A 34 -5.89 -12.69 -9.35
C ASP A 34 -6.20 -12.55 -10.86
N GLN A 35 -5.64 -13.46 -11.65
CA GLN A 35 -5.83 -13.48 -13.11
C GLN A 35 -7.26 -13.83 -13.52
N ASN A 36 -8.06 -14.45 -12.65
CA ASN A 36 -9.46 -14.74 -12.96
C ASN A 36 -10.32 -13.47 -12.87
N VAL A 37 -9.94 -12.55 -11.98
CA VAL A 37 -10.65 -11.28 -11.79
C VAL A 37 -10.13 -10.21 -12.75
N PHE A 38 -8.81 -10.18 -12.98
CA PHE A 38 -8.14 -9.16 -13.80
C PHE A 38 -7.26 -9.78 -14.91
N PRO A 39 -7.85 -10.49 -15.90
CA PRO A 39 -7.07 -11.28 -16.86
C PRO A 39 -6.27 -10.41 -17.83
N THR A 40 -6.81 -9.27 -18.27
CA THR A 40 -6.17 -8.42 -19.27
C THR A 40 -5.98 -6.98 -18.80
N SER A 41 -4.98 -6.30 -19.37
CA SER A 41 -4.78 -4.86 -19.14
C SER A 41 -6.00 -4.02 -19.55
N LYS A 42 -6.78 -4.47 -20.54
CA LYS A 42 -8.01 -3.79 -20.97
C LYS A 42 -9.08 -3.83 -19.87
N GLU A 43 -9.30 -4.98 -19.26
CA GLU A 43 -10.28 -5.15 -18.18
C GLU A 43 -9.86 -4.40 -16.92
N GLN A 44 -8.57 -4.46 -16.57
CA GLN A 44 -8.01 -3.68 -15.47
C GLN A 44 -8.28 -2.18 -15.65
N LYS A 45 -7.96 -1.61 -16.82
CA LYS A 45 -8.23 -0.19 -17.13
C LYS A 45 -9.72 0.16 -17.11
N THR A 46 -10.58 -0.77 -17.54
CA THR A 46 -12.04 -0.57 -17.48
C THR A 46 -12.52 -0.51 -16.04
N PHE A 47 -12.03 -1.42 -15.19
CA PHE A 47 -12.33 -1.43 -13.77
C PHE A 47 -11.80 -0.18 -13.05
N GLU A 48 -10.56 0.23 -13.29
CA GLU A 48 -9.95 1.45 -12.72
C GLU A 48 -10.79 2.69 -13.02
N LYS A 49 -11.22 2.84 -14.28
CA LYS A 49 -12.08 3.96 -14.70
C LYS A 49 -13.42 3.94 -13.95
N ASN A 50 -14.05 2.77 -13.81
CA ASN A 50 -15.32 2.63 -13.10
C ASN A 50 -15.17 2.91 -11.60
N LEU A 51 -14.08 2.42 -11.00
CA LEU A 51 -13.74 2.63 -9.60
C LEU A 51 -13.53 4.12 -9.33
N PHE A 52 -12.66 4.77 -10.11
CA PHE A 52 -12.39 6.20 -9.99
C PHE A 52 -13.66 7.05 -10.12
N ASN A 53 -14.50 6.77 -11.14
CA ASN A 53 -15.77 7.48 -11.34
C ASN A 53 -16.69 7.42 -10.11
N LYS A 54 -16.69 6.30 -9.38
CA LYS A 54 -17.50 6.12 -8.17
C LYS A 54 -16.88 6.71 -6.92
N THR A 55 -15.55 6.82 -6.85
CA THR A 55 -14.85 7.22 -5.62
C THR A 55 -14.37 8.67 -5.61
N HIS A 56 -14.05 9.28 -6.77
CA HIS A 56 -13.39 10.60 -6.82
C HIS A 56 -14.20 11.76 -6.20
N ARG A 57 -15.52 11.62 -6.07
CA ARG A 57 -16.43 12.60 -5.43
C ARG A 57 -17.08 12.08 -4.15
N ALA A 58 -16.81 10.83 -3.79
CA ALA A 58 -17.41 10.22 -2.62
C ALA A 58 -16.56 10.54 -1.39
N ASN A 59 -17.23 10.75 -0.26
CA ASN A 59 -16.58 10.97 1.03
C ASN A 59 -16.61 9.67 1.87
N THR A 60 -16.52 8.53 1.20
CA THR A 60 -16.46 7.20 1.83
C THR A 60 -15.05 6.66 1.73
N GLU A 61 -14.73 5.60 2.49
CA GLU A 61 -13.41 4.94 2.42
C GLU A 61 -13.51 3.53 1.85
N ILE A 62 -14.74 3.05 1.61
CA ILE A 62 -15.04 1.69 1.19
C ILE A 62 -16.18 1.71 0.17
N ILE A 63 -16.10 0.83 -0.83
CA ILE A 63 -17.15 0.59 -1.83
C ILE A 63 -17.13 -0.87 -2.29
N MET A 64 -18.30 -1.43 -2.61
CA MET A 64 -18.38 -2.66 -3.39
C MET A 64 -18.54 -2.36 -4.89
N LEU A 65 -17.70 -2.96 -5.72
CA LEU A 65 -17.72 -2.82 -7.17
C LEU A 65 -17.42 -4.17 -7.83
N ASP A 66 -18.28 -4.59 -8.76
CA ASP A 66 -18.11 -5.83 -9.55
C ASP A 66 -17.83 -7.09 -8.69
N GLY A 67 -18.46 -7.17 -7.51
CA GLY A 67 -18.26 -8.28 -6.58
C GLY A 67 -16.95 -8.24 -5.79
N LEU A 68 -16.26 -7.10 -5.80
CA LEU A 68 -15.05 -6.85 -5.01
C LEU A 68 -15.32 -5.79 -3.95
N THR A 69 -14.71 -6.00 -2.78
CA THR A 69 -14.63 -4.99 -1.73
C THR A 69 -13.40 -4.14 -2.00
N CYS A 70 -13.59 -2.83 -2.20
CA CYS A 70 -12.54 -1.88 -2.50
C CYS A 70 -12.46 -0.86 -1.38
N VAL A 71 -11.32 -0.79 -0.70
CA VAL A 71 -11.00 0.29 0.23
C VAL A 71 -10.12 1.31 -0.47
N TYR A 72 -10.31 2.59 -0.16
CA TYR A 72 -9.59 3.64 -0.84
C TYR A 72 -9.34 4.86 0.05
N ARG A 73 -8.28 5.59 -0.30
CA ARG A 73 -7.90 6.85 0.33
C ARG A 73 -7.41 7.81 -0.73
N SER A 74 -7.86 9.06 -0.67
CA SER A 74 -7.34 10.14 -1.49
C SER A 74 -6.36 11.01 -0.71
N ASN A 75 -5.36 11.56 -1.39
CA ASN A 75 -4.49 12.60 -0.86
C ASN A 75 -4.07 13.53 -2.00
N VAL A 76 -4.38 14.82 -1.85
CA VAL A 76 -4.17 15.85 -2.88
C VAL A 76 -4.73 15.39 -4.24
N ASP A 77 -3.87 14.95 -5.16
CA ASP A 77 -4.17 14.57 -6.53
C ASP A 77 -3.98 13.06 -6.79
N LEU A 78 -3.86 12.27 -5.73
CA LEU A 78 -3.63 10.83 -5.79
C LEU A 78 -4.72 10.04 -5.08
N PHE A 79 -5.03 8.87 -5.64
CA PHE A 79 -5.99 7.92 -5.11
C PHE A 79 -5.33 6.56 -4.93
N PHE A 80 -5.34 6.06 -3.70
CA PHE A 80 -4.79 4.77 -3.30
C PHE A 80 -5.95 3.79 -3.12
N TYR A 81 -5.80 2.59 -3.66
CA TYR A 81 -6.83 1.55 -3.65
C TYR A 81 -6.25 0.20 -3.25
N VAL A 82 -7.02 -0.55 -2.48
CA VAL A 82 -6.80 -1.99 -2.24
C VAL A 82 -8.11 -2.72 -2.48
N MET A 83 -8.06 -3.77 -3.29
CA MET A 83 -9.20 -4.58 -3.69
C MET A 83 -9.08 -5.98 -3.10
N GLY A 84 -10.16 -6.47 -2.50
CA GLY A 84 -10.32 -7.84 -1.99
C GLY A 84 -11.59 -8.48 -2.52
N SER A 85 -11.79 -9.77 -2.22
CA SER A 85 -13.06 -10.47 -2.50
C SER A 85 -14.21 -9.83 -1.71
N SER A 86 -15.46 -10.00 -2.17
CA SER A 86 -16.66 -9.45 -1.50
C SER A 86 -16.86 -9.93 -0.06
N HIS A 87 -16.22 -11.03 0.33
CA HIS A 87 -16.34 -11.63 1.66
C HIS A 87 -15.13 -11.34 2.55
N GLU A 88 -14.14 -10.58 2.06
CA GLU A 88 -12.96 -10.26 2.85
C GLU A 88 -13.28 -9.30 3.99
N ASN A 89 -12.51 -9.43 5.06
CA ASN A 89 -12.57 -8.47 6.15
C ASN A 89 -12.00 -7.12 5.70
N GLU A 90 -12.88 -6.12 5.58
CA GLU A 90 -12.56 -4.74 5.23
C GLU A 90 -11.44 -4.14 6.09
N LEU A 91 -11.34 -4.50 7.37
CA LEU A 91 -10.29 -4.01 8.27
C LEU A 91 -8.91 -4.50 7.86
N ILE A 92 -8.80 -5.72 7.33
CA ILE A 92 -7.54 -6.26 6.82
C ILE A 92 -7.12 -5.46 5.58
N LEU A 93 -8.05 -5.24 4.63
CA LEU A 93 -7.78 -4.44 3.44
C LEU A 93 -7.41 -3.00 3.81
N MET A 94 -8.09 -2.41 4.80
CA MET A 94 -7.79 -1.08 5.32
C MET A 94 -6.39 -1.01 5.95
N SER A 95 -5.96 -2.07 6.65
CA SER A 95 -4.60 -2.16 7.19
C SER A 95 -3.55 -2.16 6.07
N VAL A 96 -3.80 -2.87 4.97
CA VAL A 96 -2.93 -2.87 3.78
C VAL A 96 -2.92 -1.49 3.11
N LEU A 97 -4.08 -0.84 2.97
CA LEU A 97 -4.19 0.50 2.40
C LEU A 97 -3.41 1.53 3.22
N ASN A 98 -3.54 1.49 4.55
CA ASN A 98 -2.80 2.37 5.44
C ASN A 98 -1.31 2.10 5.36
N CYS A 99 -0.88 0.84 5.37
CA CYS A 99 0.52 0.46 5.18
C CYS A 99 1.08 1.00 3.86
N LEU A 100 0.34 0.85 2.75
CA LEU A 100 0.73 1.39 1.44
C LEU A 100 0.89 2.90 1.47
N TYR A 101 -0.13 3.63 1.94
CA TYR A 101 -0.10 5.08 1.97
C TYR A 101 1.01 5.60 2.88
N ASP A 102 1.15 5.04 4.09
CA ASP A 102 2.14 5.50 5.06
C ASP A 102 3.57 5.16 4.60
N SER A 103 3.78 4.01 3.94
CA SER A 103 5.07 3.66 3.33
C SER A 103 5.46 4.66 2.24
N VAL A 104 4.54 4.95 1.32
CA VAL A 104 4.75 5.94 0.25
C VAL A 104 4.98 7.33 0.84
N SER A 105 4.23 7.72 1.88
CA SER A 105 4.42 8.98 2.59
C SER A 105 5.80 9.09 3.25
N GLN A 106 6.28 8.03 3.88
CA GLN A 106 7.62 7.99 4.48
C GLN A 106 8.73 8.09 3.42
N ILE A 107 8.62 7.30 2.34
CA ILE A 107 9.55 7.32 1.20
C ILE A 107 9.66 8.73 0.61
N LEU A 108 8.50 9.39 0.41
CA LEU A 108 8.41 10.71 -0.20
C LEU A 108 8.54 11.87 0.80
N ARG A 109 8.95 11.59 2.05
CA ARG A 109 9.14 12.60 3.11
C ARG A 109 7.89 13.49 3.30
N LYS A 110 6.71 12.88 3.25
CA LYS A 110 5.37 13.47 3.37
C LYS A 110 4.91 14.31 2.18
N ASN A 111 5.71 14.42 1.11
CA ASN A 111 5.28 15.08 -0.13
C ASN A 111 4.65 14.06 -1.11
N VAL A 112 3.42 13.64 -0.82
CA VAL A 112 2.71 12.63 -1.61
C VAL A 112 1.90 13.30 -2.72
N GLU A 113 2.59 13.62 -3.81
CA GLU A 113 2.03 14.17 -5.05
C GLU A 113 2.47 13.35 -6.26
N LYS A 114 1.74 13.43 -7.38
CA LYS A 114 2.03 12.64 -8.58
C LYS A 114 3.48 12.69 -9.04
N ARG A 115 4.09 13.89 -9.04
CA ARG A 115 5.48 14.07 -9.46
C ARG A 115 6.46 13.31 -8.56
N ALA A 116 6.31 13.45 -7.25
CA ALA A 116 7.18 12.80 -6.28
C ALA A 116 7.07 11.27 -6.35
N VAL A 117 5.86 10.72 -6.55
CA VAL A 117 5.67 9.27 -6.77
C VAL A 117 6.39 8.79 -8.02
N LEU A 118 6.32 9.56 -9.13
CA LEU A 118 6.99 9.20 -10.39
C LEU A 118 8.51 9.29 -10.28
N ASP A 119 9.04 10.28 -9.56
CA ASP A 119 10.48 10.46 -9.34
C ASP A 119 11.09 9.36 -8.45
N SER A 120 10.28 8.64 -7.67
CA SER A 120 10.70 7.54 -6.78
C SER A 120 9.87 6.27 -7.00
N LEU A 121 9.48 6.00 -8.26
CA LEU A 121 8.56 4.92 -8.60
C LEU A 121 9.14 3.53 -8.32
N ASP A 122 10.45 3.38 -8.47
CA ASP A 122 11.21 2.15 -8.20
C ASP A 122 11.07 1.69 -6.74
N ILE A 123 11.33 2.58 -5.78
CA ILE A 123 11.21 2.26 -4.35
C ILE A 123 9.74 2.09 -3.93
N VAL A 124 8.80 2.80 -4.58
CA VAL A 124 7.35 2.59 -4.36
C VAL A 124 6.90 1.22 -4.87
N MET A 125 7.42 0.76 -6.02
CA MET A 125 7.16 -0.57 -6.54
C MET A 125 7.67 -1.66 -5.57
N LEU A 126 8.89 -1.49 -5.05
CA LEU A 126 9.46 -2.38 -4.03
C LEU A 126 8.62 -2.38 -2.74
N ALA A 127 8.11 -1.22 -2.32
CA ALA A 127 7.26 -1.15 -1.13
C ALA A 127 5.98 -1.95 -1.32
N MET A 128 5.36 -1.92 -2.51
CA MET A 128 4.20 -2.76 -2.79
C MET A 128 4.53 -4.26 -2.73
N ASP A 129 5.72 -4.68 -3.19
CA ASP A 129 6.16 -6.08 -3.10
C ASP A 129 6.38 -6.53 -1.65
N GLU A 130 6.94 -5.66 -0.81
CA GLU A 130 7.16 -5.95 0.61
C GLU A 130 5.87 -5.96 1.44
N ILE A 131 4.79 -5.35 0.92
CA ILE A 131 3.46 -5.36 1.54
C ILE A 131 2.69 -6.62 1.14
N CYS A 132 2.69 -6.97 -0.14
CA CYS A 132 1.87 -8.06 -0.66
C CYS A 132 2.55 -8.77 -1.83
N ASP A 133 2.60 -10.11 -1.76
CA ASP A 133 3.08 -10.98 -2.83
C ASP A 133 2.03 -12.02 -3.18
N GLY A 134 1.69 -12.12 -4.47
CA GLY A 134 0.69 -13.08 -4.96
C GLY A 134 -0.70 -12.95 -4.32
N GLY A 135 -1.04 -11.79 -3.73
CA GLY A 135 -2.29 -11.57 -3.01
C GLY A 135 -2.26 -11.96 -1.53
N ILE A 136 -1.11 -12.43 -1.04
CA ILE A 136 -0.82 -12.70 0.37
C ILE A 136 -0.20 -11.47 0.99
N ILE A 137 -0.71 -11.06 2.14
CA ILE A 137 -0.17 -9.92 2.90
C ILE A 137 1.10 -10.39 3.61
N LEU A 138 2.23 -9.79 3.28
CA LEU A 138 3.53 -10.08 3.90
C LEU A 138 3.78 -9.20 5.12
N ASP A 139 3.45 -7.91 5.01
CA ASP A 139 3.62 -6.95 6.09
C ASP A 139 2.56 -5.84 6.00
N ALA A 140 2.14 -5.37 7.17
CA ALA A 140 1.17 -4.29 7.32
C ALA A 140 1.70 -3.14 8.20
N ASP A 141 2.99 -3.17 8.57
CA ASP A 141 3.68 -2.04 9.21
C ASP A 141 4.53 -1.26 8.19
N ALA A 142 4.19 0.00 7.99
CA ALA A 142 4.86 0.86 7.02
C ALA A 142 6.34 1.10 7.36
N THR A 143 6.67 1.21 8.65
CA THR A 143 8.06 1.47 9.08
C THR A 143 8.97 0.29 8.72
N SER A 144 8.50 -0.93 8.99
CA SER A 144 9.13 -2.19 8.64
C SER A 144 9.32 -2.34 7.12
N VAL A 145 8.28 -2.02 6.33
CA VAL A 145 8.36 -2.01 4.86
C VAL A 145 9.42 -1.04 4.35
N VAL A 146 9.39 0.22 4.83
CA VAL A 146 10.32 1.27 4.41
C VAL A 146 11.78 0.91 4.73
N GLN A 147 12.03 0.31 5.90
CA GLN A 147 13.37 -0.16 6.26
C GLN A 147 13.89 -1.24 5.31
N ARG A 148 13.04 -2.17 4.87
CA ARG A 148 13.44 -3.24 3.93
C ARG A 148 13.72 -2.72 2.53
N VAL A 149 12.93 -1.77 2.03
CA VAL A 149 13.16 -1.20 0.69
C VAL A 149 14.35 -0.24 0.66
N ALA A 150 14.62 0.49 1.75
CA ALA A 150 15.77 1.39 1.84
C ALA A 150 17.12 0.67 1.73
N LEU A 151 17.20 -0.58 2.21
CA LEU A 151 18.40 -1.42 2.07
C LEU A 151 18.69 -1.84 0.63
N ARG A 152 17.73 -1.70 -0.29
CA ARG A 152 17.88 -2.12 -1.69
C ARG A 152 18.33 -0.99 -2.62
N THR A 153 18.18 0.27 -2.22
CA THR A 153 18.52 1.44 -3.05
C THR A 153 19.96 1.93 -2.89
N ASP A 154 20.68 1.48 -1.86
CA ASP A 154 22.01 1.99 -1.53
C ASP A 154 23.08 0.89 -1.64
N ASP A 155 23.95 1.03 -2.64
CA ASP A 155 25.35 0.55 -2.62
C ASP A 155 26.16 1.29 -1.52
N ILE A 156 25.61 1.40 -0.30
CA ILE A 156 26.28 2.00 0.85
C ILE A 156 26.67 0.87 1.80
N PRO A 157 27.96 0.71 2.13
CA PRO A 157 28.40 -0.32 3.05
C PRO A 157 27.65 -0.21 4.37
N LEU A 158 27.04 -1.33 4.78
CA LEU A 158 26.23 -1.53 5.98
C LEU A 158 26.82 -0.91 7.27
N GLY A 159 28.14 -0.70 7.31
CA GLY A 159 28.84 -0.04 8.42
C GLY A 159 28.49 1.43 8.65
N GLU A 160 28.07 2.19 7.64
CA GLU A 160 27.81 3.63 7.80
C GLU A 160 26.41 3.92 8.40
N GLN A 161 25.41 3.10 8.07
CA GLN A 161 24.06 3.25 8.63
C GLN A 161 24.02 2.92 10.14
N THR A 162 24.75 1.90 10.58
CA THR A 162 24.84 1.55 12.00
C THR A 162 25.57 2.63 12.80
N VAL A 163 26.63 3.22 12.25
CA VAL A 163 27.38 4.29 12.94
C VAL A 163 26.53 5.54 13.11
N ALA A 164 25.75 5.94 12.10
CA ALA A 164 24.85 7.09 12.21
C ALA A 164 23.76 6.88 13.26
N GLN A 165 23.12 5.71 13.29
CA GLN A 165 22.11 5.37 14.30
C GLN A 165 22.70 5.27 15.71
N VAL A 166 23.86 4.62 15.87
CA VAL A 166 24.55 4.51 17.17
C VAL A 166 25.01 5.87 17.67
N LEU A 167 25.50 6.75 16.80
CA LEU A 167 25.91 8.11 17.17
C LEU A 167 24.70 8.96 17.60
N GLN A 168 23.56 8.79 16.94
CA GLN A 168 22.30 9.46 17.31
C GLN A 168 21.84 9.03 18.71
N SER A 169 21.80 7.72 18.97
CA SER A 169 21.44 7.17 20.28
C SER A 169 22.43 7.57 21.38
N ALA A 170 23.73 7.60 21.08
CA ALA A 170 24.75 8.06 22.02
C ALA A 170 24.61 9.56 22.36
N LYS A 171 24.28 10.39 21.36
CA LYS A 171 24.03 11.82 21.55
C LYS A 171 22.80 12.06 22.43
N GLU A 172 21.75 11.27 22.27
CA GLU A 172 20.58 11.34 23.14
C GLU A 172 20.93 10.91 24.57
N GLN A 173 21.63 9.79 24.76
CA GLN A 173 22.06 9.34 26.10
C GLN A 173 22.94 10.38 26.81
N LEU A 174 23.86 11.03 26.10
CA LEU A 174 24.67 12.13 26.65
C LEU A 174 23.80 13.33 27.06
N LYS A 175 22.79 13.69 26.27
CA LYS A 175 21.85 14.77 26.59
C LYS A 175 21.09 14.48 27.89
N TRP A 176 20.63 13.24 28.09
CA TRP A 176 19.96 12.83 29.32
C TRP A 176 20.92 12.78 30.52
N SER A 177 22.19 12.41 30.30
CA SER A 177 23.20 12.38 31.36
C SER A 177 23.67 13.76 31.81
N LEU A 178 23.55 14.80 30.97
CA LEU A 178 23.95 16.19 31.29
C LEU A 178 22.81 17.00 31.92
N LEU A 179 21.57 16.49 31.87
CA LEU A 179 20.39 17.12 32.47
C LEU A 179 20.11 16.62 33.90
N LYS A 180 21.04 15.87 34.49
CA LYS A 180 21.02 15.38 35.87
C LYS A 180 22.25 15.92 36.61
#